data_AF-A0A1Q5U5F5-F1
#
_entry.id   AF-A0A1Q5U5F5-F1
#
_cell.length_a   1.000
_cell.length_b   1.000
_cell.length_c   1.000
_cell.angle_alpha   90.00
_cell.angle_beta   90.00
_cell.angle_gamma   90.00
#
_symmetry.space_group_name_H-M   'P 1'
#
loop_
_entity.id
_entity.type
_entity.pdbx_description
1 polymer ?
#
loop_
_entity_poly.entity_id
_entity_poly.type
_entity_poly.pdbx_seq_one_letter_code
_entity_poly.pdbx_strand_id
1 'polypeptide(L)'
;MRLRLHYDDVAWEKSEEIIDTRVQQLLDPEVLASVGNFLVKYRRPNKPGLFDVLAKGAFNILFKITYKNTSAAVIRFPQPGAIMFPEEKLRNEVAIMRYIRGKTSIPVPFIYHWGNKDQSPLKLAGVVDLEFTYAAPVEFSYAPPWWLLIEKPEYWPQGLDDWCMQYERQLQTFLKALTRHEDVEMQNGRLISDQRLSSPMEASWRSGDFWVVYAAMNNFAFDSIYWQRIDQRYFGSATCALEDVWQQRLDLLEPEERDEMEKYVALKVEEMESRVLAWDPDEYTLEFAKTKLESQTTKEGDENAS
;
A
#
# COMPACT_ATOMS: atom_id res chain seq x y z
N MET A 1 4.54 -6.23 23.86
CA MET A 1 3.60 -6.88 22.93
C MET A 1 4.35 -7.98 22.22
N ARG A 2 3.99 -9.25 22.41
CA ARG A 2 4.61 -10.39 21.72
C ARG A 2 3.81 -10.62 20.43
N LEU A 3 4.45 -10.52 19.26
CA LEU A 3 3.78 -10.73 17.97
C LEU A 3 3.18 -12.14 17.92
N ARG A 4 1.88 -12.25 17.57
CA ARG A 4 1.11 -13.51 17.55
C ARG A 4 1.39 -14.40 16.35
N LEU A 5 1.92 -13.83 15.28
CA LEU A 5 2.56 -14.56 14.19
C LEU A 5 4.02 -14.11 14.14
N HIS A 6 4.96 -15.04 14.22
CA HIS A 6 6.31 -14.77 13.79
C HIS A 6 6.29 -14.77 12.27
N TYR A 7 6.46 -13.59 11.67
CA TYR A 7 6.74 -13.52 10.25
C TYR A 7 8.01 -14.34 9.98
N ASP A 8 8.09 -14.94 8.79
CA ASP A 8 9.35 -15.53 8.35
C ASP A 8 10.28 -14.36 8.02
N ASP A 9 10.93 -13.83 9.06
CA ASP A 9 11.81 -12.67 8.97
C ASP A 9 12.94 -12.93 7.97
N VAL A 10 13.38 -14.20 7.83
CA VAL A 10 14.41 -14.61 6.86
C VAL A 10 13.89 -14.52 5.42
N ALA A 11 12.69 -15.03 5.15
CA ALA A 11 12.07 -14.88 3.83
C ALA A 11 11.74 -13.41 3.52
N TRP A 12 11.32 -12.64 4.52
CA TRP A 12 11.03 -11.21 4.41
C TRP A 12 12.29 -10.40 4.08
N GLU A 13 13.36 -10.57 4.85
CA GLU A 13 14.66 -9.93 4.61
C GLU A 13 15.18 -10.23 3.20
N LYS A 14 15.07 -11.49 2.76
CA LYS A 14 15.48 -11.90 1.41
C LYS A 14 14.63 -11.26 0.31
N SER A 15 13.33 -11.10 0.54
CA SER A 15 12.45 -10.36 -0.37
C SER A 15 12.83 -8.89 -0.43
N GLU A 16 13.10 -8.26 0.72
CA GLU A 16 13.57 -6.86 0.81
C GLU A 16 14.91 -6.66 0.07
N GLU A 17 15.89 -7.58 0.23
CA GLU A 17 17.16 -7.54 -0.52
C GLU A 17 16.94 -7.54 -2.04
N ILE A 18 16.02 -8.38 -2.54
CA ILE A 18 15.67 -8.46 -3.96
C ILE A 18 15.01 -7.15 -4.42
N ILE A 19 14.06 -6.63 -3.62
CA ILE A 19 13.36 -5.39 -3.90
C ILE A 19 14.33 -4.22 -4.00
N ASP A 20 15.22 -4.06 -3.01
CA ASP A 20 16.12 -2.90 -2.94
C ASP A 20 17.19 -2.93 -4.04
N THR A 21 17.78 -4.10 -4.30
CA THR A 21 18.71 -4.29 -5.42
C THR A 21 18.05 -3.91 -6.75
N ARG A 22 16.78 -4.29 -6.93
CA ARG A 22 16.07 -4.07 -8.19
C ARG A 22 15.56 -2.63 -8.33
N VAL A 23 15.16 -1.99 -7.23
CA VAL A 23 14.85 -0.55 -7.23
C VAL A 23 16.08 0.25 -7.67
N GLN A 24 17.28 -0.06 -7.16
CA GLN A 24 18.51 0.61 -7.60
C GLN A 24 18.75 0.45 -9.10
N GLN A 25 18.56 -0.75 -9.66
CA GLN A 25 18.67 -0.98 -11.10
C GLN A 25 17.61 -0.23 -11.92
N LEU A 26 16.39 -0.07 -11.38
CA LEU A 26 15.31 0.70 -12.02
C LEU A 26 15.52 2.21 -11.98
N LEU A 27 16.38 2.69 -11.08
CA LEU A 27 16.79 4.08 -10.97
C LEU A 27 18.06 4.39 -11.79
N ASP A 28 18.64 3.39 -12.46
CA ASP A 28 19.76 3.59 -13.36
C ASP A 28 19.37 4.59 -14.49
N PRO A 29 20.19 5.62 -14.77
CA PRO A 29 19.86 6.64 -15.77
C PRO A 29 19.56 6.10 -17.17
N GLU A 30 20.23 5.03 -17.62
CA GLU A 30 19.98 4.42 -18.93
C GLU A 30 18.63 3.70 -18.95
N VAL A 31 18.31 2.99 -17.85
CA VAL A 31 17.02 2.34 -17.63
C VAL A 31 15.89 3.38 -17.61
N LEU A 32 16.04 4.46 -16.84
CA LEU A 32 15.09 5.56 -16.77
C LEU A 32 14.86 6.21 -18.15
N ALA A 33 15.93 6.45 -18.91
CA ALA A 33 15.84 6.97 -20.27
C ALA A 33 15.06 6.03 -21.20
N SER A 34 15.28 4.72 -21.09
CA SER A 34 14.56 3.71 -21.87
C SER A 34 13.06 3.65 -21.55
N VAL A 35 12.71 3.73 -20.26
CA VAL A 35 11.32 3.83 -19.79
C VAL A 35 10.66 5.12 -20.27
N GLY A 36 11.35 6.25 -20.19
CA GLY A 36 10.89 7.54 -20.70
C GLY A 36 10.60 7.50 -22.21
N ASN A 37 11.51 6.92 -23.00
CA ASN A 37 11.34 6.74 -24.44
C ASN A 37 10.14 5.84 -24.78
N PHE A 38 9.94 4.77 -24.01
CA PHE A 38 8.78 3.89 -24.15
C PHE A 38 7.47 4.63 -23.90
N LEU A 39 7.38 5.42 -22.84
CA LEU A 39 6.22 6.28 -22.55
C LEU A 39 5.94 7.29 -23.67
N VAL A 40 6.98 7.92 -24.21
CA VAL A 40 6.85 8.87 -25.35
C VAL A 40 6.30 8.16 -26.60
N LYS A 41 6.75 6.93 -26.89
CA LYS A 41 6.28 6.13 -28.03
C LYS A 41 4.77 5.90 -28.01
N TYR A 42 4.21 5.53 -26.86
CA TYR A 42 2.78 5.20 -26.76
C TYR A 42 1.87 6.42 -26.60
N ARG A 43 2.41 7.54 -26.12
CA ARG A 43 1.61 8.75 -25.87
C ARG A 43 1.81 9.89 -26.87
N ARG A 44 2.64 9.71 -27.91
CA ARG A 44 3.01 10.68 -28.98
C ARG A 44 2.70 12.16 -28.66
N PRO A 45 3.27 12.73 -27.59
CA PRO A 45 2.96 14.10 -27.21
C PRO A 45 3.89 15.07 -27.92
N ASN A 46 3.38 16.23 -28.29
CA ASN A 46 4.12 17.23 -29.06
C ASN A 46 5.42 17.71 -28.37
N LYS A 47 5.50 17.66 -27.02
CA LYS A 47 6.69 17.96 -26.21
C LYS A 47 6.68 17.21 -24.86
N PRO A 48 7.51 16.17 -24.64
CA PRO A 48 7.71 15.58 -23.31
C PRO A 48 8.25 16.62 -22.32
N GLY A 49 7.75 16.57 -21.08
CA GLY A 49 8.19 17.39 -19.96
C GLY A 49 9.09 16.60 -19.01
N LEU A 50 8.96 16.83 -17.72
CA LEU A 50 9.74 16.14 -16.69
C LEU A 50 9.30 14.67 -16.57
N PHE A 51 10.29 13.77 -16.55
CA PHE A 51 10.15 12.36 -16.18
C PHE A 51 10.74 12.15 -14.79
N ASP A 52 9.98 11.52 -13.89
CA ASP A 52 10.40 11.33 -12.50
C ASP A 52 9.76 10.07 -11.89
N VAL A 53 10.35 9.59 -10.80
CA VAL A 53 9.76 8.56 -9.93
C VAL A 53 8.57 9.20 -9.21
N LEU A 54 7.38 8.66 -9.42
CA LEU A 54 6.17 9.16 -8.77
C LEU A 54 6.04 8.62 -7.34
N ALA A 55 6.22 7.30 -7.19
CA ALA A 55 6.09 6.61 -5.91
C ALA A 55 6.70 5.19 -5.99
N LYS A 56 7.31 4.72 -4.89
CA LYS A 56 7.57 3.30 -4.61
C LYS A 56 6.48 2.85 -3.62
N GLY A 57 5.58 1.97 -4.06
CA GLY A 57 4.60 1.33 -3.19
C GLY A 57 5.14 0.03 -2.58
N ALA A 58 4.23 -0.78 -2.02
CA ALA A 58 4.54 -2.14 -1.57
C ALA A 58 4.62 -3.15 -2.72
N PHE A 59 3.87 -2.92 -3.81
CA PHE A 59 3.73 -3.87 -4.92
C PHE A 59 4.13 -3.29 -6.28
N ASN A 60 4.18 -1.97 -6.45
CA ASN A 60 4.54 -1.36 -7.72
C ASN A 60 5.44 -0.15 -7.51
N ILE A 61 6.34 0.07 -8.46
CA ILE A 61 7.04 1.34 -8.64
C ILE A 61 6.41 2.09 -9.80
N LEU A 62 6.12 3.37 -9.58
CA LEU A 62 5.41 4.23 -10.50
C LEU A 62 6.36 5.32 -11.01
N PHE A 63 6.44 5.47 -12.32
CA PHE A 63 7.12 6.59 -12.95
C PHE A 63 6.10 7.47 -13.66
N LYS A 64 6.29 8.79 -13.56
CA LYS A 64 5.40 9.78 -14.17
C LYS A 64 6.16 10.59 -15.19
N ILE A 65 5.55 10.77 -16.35
CA ILE A 65 5.97 11.75 -17.34
C ILE A 65 4.90 12.84 -17.43
N THR A 66 5.34 14.08 -17.29
CA THR A 66 4.51 15.27 -17.50
C THR A 66 4.64 15.76 -18.93
N TYR A 67 3.63 16.47 -19.42
CA TYR A 67 3.64 17.06 -20.76
C TYR A 67 3.16 18.49 -20.68
N LYS A 68 3.74 19.38 -21.50
CA LYS A 68 3.44 20.82 -21.42
C LYS A 68 1.97 21.14 -21.73
N ASN A 69 1.32 20.37 -22.59
CA ASN A 69 0.01 20.69 -23.16
C ASN A 69 -1.02 19.57 -23.00
N THR A 70 -0.72 18.51 -22.25
CA THR A 70 -1.59 17.34 -22.10
C THR A 70 -1.40 16.71 -20.72
N SER A 71 -2.40 15.94 -20.25
CA SER A 71 -2.38 15.29 -18.93
C SER A 71 -1.13 14.42 -18.72
N ALA A 72 -0.66 14.21 -17.49
CA ALA A 72 0.48 13.32 -17.24
C ALA A 72 0.15 11.87 -17.64
N ALA A 73 1.18 11.07 -17.94
CA ALA A 73 1.05 9.61 -18.04
C ALA A 73 1.89 8.96 -16.96
N VAL A 74 1.40 7.82 -16.46
CA VAL A 74 2.08 7.01 -15.46
C VAL A 74 2.35 5.65 -16.06
N ILE A 75 3.57 5.15 -15.87
CA ILE A 75 3.90 3.74 -16.07
C ILE A 75 4.15 3.10 -14.71
N ARG A 76 3.59 1.91 -14.53
CA ARG A 76 3.69 1.14 -13.29
C ARG A 76 4.34 -0.19 -13.59
N PHE A 77 5.35 -0.54 -12.80
CA PHE A 77 5.99 -1.84 -12.84
C PHE A 77 5.73 -2.58 -11.53
N PRO A 78 5.26 -3.84 -11.57
CA PRO A 78 5.30 -4.76 -10.45
C PRO A 78 6.71 -4.79 -9.85
N GLN A 79 6.82 -4.66 -8.53
CA GLN A 79 8.10 -4.80 -7.84
C GLN A 79 8.51 -6.28 -7.80
N PRO A 80 9.68 -6.64 -8.37
CA PRO A 80 10.21 -7.99 -8.25
C PRO A 80 10.55 -8.29 -6.78
N GLY A 81 10.28 -9.53 -6.33
CA GLY A 81 10.40 -9.93 -4.91
C GLY A 81 9.10 -9.74 -4.12
N ALA A 82 8.37 -8.64 -4.33
CA ALA A 82 7.10 -8.38 -3.66
C ALA A 82 5.89 -9.12 -4.27
N ILE A 83 6.02 -9.64 -5.49
CA ILE A 83 4.93 -10.28 -6.24
C ILE A 83 5.42 -11.59 -6.86
N MET A 84 4.70 -12.67 -6.56
CA MET A 84 4.98 -14.03 -7.06
C MET A 84 4.71 -14.18 -8.57
N PHE A 85 3.58 -13.64 -9.06
CA PHE A 85 3.16 -13.75 -10.46
C PHE A 85 2.92 -12.36 -11.09
N PRO A 86 3.99 -11.62 -11.45
CA PRO A 86 3.87 -10.23 -11.87
C PRO A 86 3.06 -10.05 -13.16
N GLU A 87 3.18 -10.98 -14.13
CA GLU A 87 2.39 -10.92 -15.38
C GLU A 87 0.92 -11.23 -15.15
N GLU A 88 0.61 -12.23 -14.32
CA GLU A 88 -0.77 -12.57 -13.98
C GLU A 88 -1.44 -11.42 -13.23
N LYS A 89 -0.75 -10.86 -12.21
CA LYS A 89 -1.22 -9.65 -11.51
C LYS A 89 -1.55 -8.55 -12.51
N LEU A 90 -0.63 -8.25 -13.43
CA LEU A 90 -0.80 -7.20 -14.42
C LEU A 90 -2.01 -7.45 -15.33
N ARG A 91 -2.14 -8.67 -15.84
CA ARG A 91 -3.27 -9.09 -16.69
C ARG A 91 -4.60 -8.95 -15.95
N ASN A 92 -4.65 -9.39 -14.70
CA ASN A 92 -5.85 -9.34 -13.87
C ASN A 92 -6.25 -7.88 -13.56
N GLU A 93 -5.27 -7.03 -13.20
CA GLU A 93 -5.49 -5.59 -12.99
C GLU A 93 -6.05 -4.90 -14.23
N VAL A 94 -5.43 -5.14 -15.40
CA VAL A 94 -5.89 -4.58 -16.69
C VAL A 94 -7.30 -5.05 -17.06
N ALA A 95 -7.58 -6.35 -16.89
CA ALA A 95 -8.88 -6.93 -17.20
C ALA A 95 -9.98 -6.33 -16.30
N ILE A 96 -9.73 -6.23 -14.99
CA ILE A 96 -10.68 -5.68 -14.01
C ILE A 96 -10.92 -4.19 -14.30
N MET A 97 -9.88 -3.39 -14.51
CA MET A 97 -10.04 -1.96 -14.80
C MET A 97 -10.86 -1.72 -16.08
N ARG A 98 -10.61 -2.49 -17.14
CA ARG A 98 -11.41 -2.41 -18.38
C ARG A 98 -12.86 -2.84 -18.14
N TYR A 99 -13.08 -3.86 -17.32
CA TYR A 99 -14.42 -4.31 -16.94
C TYR A 99 -15.18 -3.24 -16.17
N ILE A 100 -14.59 -2.69 -15.09
CA ILE A 100 -15.20 -1.63 -14.27
C ILE A 100 -15.58 -0.44 -15.16
N ARG A 101 -14.65 0.07 -15.97
CA ARG A 101 -14.90 1.19 -16.89
C ARG A 101 -16.04 0.92 -17.87
N GLY A 102 -16.16 -0.32 -18.36
CA GLY A 102 -17.17 -0.70 -19.34
C GLY A 102 -18.52 -1.07 -18.75
N LYS A 103 -18.61 -1.29 -17.44
CA LYS A 103 -19.81 -1.85 -16.78
C LYS A 103 -20.35 -1.00 -15.63
N THR A 104 -19.60 0.00 -15.16
CA THR A 104 -20.01 0.86 -14.05
C THR A 104 -19.77 2.33 -14.39
N SER A 105 -20.30 3.23 -13.55
CA SER A 105 -20.02 4.67 -13.58
C SER A 105 -18.77 5.05 -12.78
N ILE A 106 -18.09 4.09 -12.15
CA ILE A 106 -16.92 4.35 -11.31
C ILE A 106 -15.77 4.80 -12.21
N PRO A 107 -15.21 6.01 -12.00
CA PRO A 107 -14.07 6.46 -12.77
C PRO A 107 -12.85 5.62 -12.42
N VAL A 108 -12.23 5.02 -13.43
CA VAL A 108 -10.96 4.29 -13.30
C VAL A 108 -9.95 4.80 -14.32
N PRO A 109 -8.64 4.73 -14.03
CA PRO A 109 -7.58 5.17 -14.93
C PRO A 109 -7.72 4.54 -16.33
N PHE A 110 -7.47 5.34 -17.37
CA PHE A 110 -7.49 4.84 -18.73
C PHE A 110 -6.18 4.12 -19.06
N ILE A 111 -6.24 2.82 -19.32
CA ILE A 111 -5.08 2.02 -19.73
C ILE A 111 -4.77 2.27 -21.21
N TYR A 112 -3.65 2.94 -21.49
CA TYR A 112 -3.13 3.17 -22.84
C TYR A 112 -2.45 1.94 -23.40
N HIS A 113 -1.62 1.31 -22.59
CA HIS A 113 -0.83 0.17 -23.00
C HIS A 113 -0.55 -0.72 -21.80
N TRP A 114 -0.40 -2.01 -22.06
CA TRP A 114 0.16 -2.97 -21.12
C TRP A 114 0.86 -4.03 -21.97
N GLY A 115 1.92 -4.63 -21.46
CA GLY A 115 2.70 -5.61 -22.20
C GLY A 115 3.48 -6.52 -21.29
N ASN A 116 3.88 -7.67 -21.82
CA ASN A 116 4.67 -8.67 -21.13
C ASN A 116 6.17 -8.32 -21.19
N LYS A 117 7.01 -9.12 -20.52
CA LYS A 117 8.45 -8.91 -20.46
C LYS A 117 9.06 -8.67 -21.86
N ASP A 118 8.70 -9.46 -22.87
CA ASP A 118 9.29 -9.35 -24.22
C ASP A 118 9.02 -8.04 -24.98
N GLN A 119 8.00 -7.28 -24.55
CA GLN A 119 7.55 -6.06 -25.22
C GLN A 119 8.03 -4.79 -24.50
N SER A 120 8.76 -4.94 -23.40
CA SER A 120 9.20 -3.85 -22.53
C SER A 120 10.72 -3.71 -22.56
N PRO A 121 11.26 -2.47 -22.58
CA PRO A 121 12.71 -2.23 -22.61
C PRO A 121 13.48 -2.88 -21.46
N LEU A 122 12.79 -3.24 -20.37
CA LEU A 122 13.40 -3.80 -19.16
C LEU A 122 13.15 -5.30 -18.98
N LYS A 123 12.53 -5.97 -19.96
CA LYS A 123 11.96 -7.30 -19.75
C LYS A 123 11.02 -7.33 -18.55
N LEU A 124 10.23 -6.27 -18.37
CA LEU A 124 9.29 -6.13 -17.26
C LEU A 124 7.89 -5.86 -17.79
N ALA A 125 6.94 -6.68 -17.35
CA ALA A 125 5.55 -6.41 -17.63
C ALA A 125 5.12 -5.12 -16.91
N GLY A 126 4.43 -4.21 -17.60
CA GLY A 126 4.04 -2.92 -17.02
C GLY A 126 2.76 -2.38 -17.64
N VAL A 127 2.05 -1.53 -16.88
CA VAL A 127 0.86 -0.81 -17.37
C VAL A 127 1.23 0.66 -17.56
N VAL A 128 0.85 1.22 -18.70
CA VAL A 128 0.80 2.66 -18.96
C VAL A 128 -0.65 3.11 -18.83
N ASP A 129 -0.94 3.92 -17.83
CA ASP A 129 -2.27 4.51 -17.61
C ASP A 129 -2.26 6.03 -17.51
N LEU A 130 -3.43 6.62 -17.79
CA LEU A 130 -3.72 8.02 -17.51
C LEU A 130 -4.20 8.15 -16.07
N GLU A 131 -3.69 9.17 -15.39
CA GLU A 131 -4.32 9.82 -14.25
C GLU A 131 -4.26 9.04 -12.93
N PHE A 132 -3.77 9.75 -11.91
CA PHE A 132 -3.94 9.38 -10.52
C PHE A 132 -5.38 9.69 -10.15
N THR A 133 -6.28 8.72 -10.25
CA THR A 133 -7.63 8.85 -9.70
C THR A 133 -7.62 8.32 -8.27
N TYR A 134 -7.56 9.22 -7.29
CA TYR A 134 -7.88 8.83 -5.92
C TYR A 134 -9.39 8.64 -5.84
N ALA A 135 -9.83 7.39 -5.85
CA ALA A 135 -11.22 7.01 -5.67
C ALA A 135 -11.38 6.43 -4.27
N ALA A 136 -11.98 7.20 -3.37
CA ALA A 136 -12.32 6.78 -2.02
C ALA A 136 -13.68 7.41 -1.65
N PRO A 137 -14.38 6.85 -0.65
CA PRO A 137 -15.54 7.51 -0.05
C PRO A 137 -15.16 8.95 0.36
N VAL A 138 -16.06 9.92 0.16
CA VAL A 138 -15.79 11.34 0.48
C VAL A 138 -15.46 11.51 1.95
N GLU A 139 -15.98 10.63 2.80
CA GLU A 139 -15.76 10.55 4.24
C GLU A 139 -14.27 10.36 4.58
N PHE A 140 -13.46 9.79 3.68
CA PHE A 140 -12.02 9.67 3.89
C PHE A 140 -11.33 11.05 3.92
N SER A 141 -11.90 12.06 3.23
CA SER A 141 -11.41 13.44 3.30
C SER A 141 -11.68 14.10 4.65
N TYR A 142 -12.56 13.53 5.46
CA TYR A 142 -12.85 13.99 6.81
C TYR A 142 -11.91 13.36 7.85
N ALA A 143 -11.06 12.41 7.50
CA ALA A 143 -9.99 11.99 8.39
C ALA A 143 -8.87 13.05 8.36
N PRO A 144 -8.56 13.72 9.49
CA PRO A 144 -7.43 14.65 9.50
C PRO A 144 -6.11 13.91 9.18
N PRO A 145 -5.11 14.62 8.64
CA PRO A 145 -3.87 13.99 8.23
C PRO A 145 -3.11 13.40 9.43
N TRP A 146 -2.91 12.09 9.46
CA TRP A 146 -2.15 11.44 10.54
C TRP A 146 -0.68 11.92 10.59
N TRP A 147 -0.13 12.33 9.45
CA TRP A 147 1.27 12.76 9.30
C TRP A 147 1.61 14.10 9.97
N LEU A 148 0.68 14.73 10.70
CA LEU A 148 0.99 15.94 11.50
C LEU A 148 2.09 15.70 12.55
N LEU A 149 2.28 14.45 12.98
CA LEU A 149 3.40 14.04 13.85
C LEU A 149 4.57 13.40 13.10
N ILE A 150 4.48 13.27 11.77
CA ILE A 150 5.42 12.57 10.88
C ILE A 150 5.54 11.07 11.15
N GLU A 151 5.61 10.66 12.41
CA GLU A 151 5.66 9.27 12.86
C GLU A 151 4.26 8.68 13.01
N LYS A 152 4.14 7.39 12.65
CA LYS A 152 2.87 6.68 12.68
C LYS A 152 2.47 6.30 14.12
N PRO A 153 1.16 6.27 14.43
CA PRO A 153 0.66 5.86 15.74
C PRO A 153 1.19 4.50 16.21
N GLU A 154 1.29 3.50 15.32
CA GLU A 154 1.78 2.16 15.66
C GLU A 154 3.28 2.07 15.95
N TYR A 155 4.06 3.07 15.54
CA TYR A 155 5.51 3.13 15.76
C TYR A 155 5.91 4.14 16.83
N TRP A 156 4.93 4.77 17.48
CA TRP A 156 5.20 5.77 18.50
C TRP A 156 5.82 5.14 19.75
N PRO A 157 7.03 5.54 20.17
CA PRO A 157 7.76 4.85 21.26
C PRO A 157 7.02 4.88 22.61
N GLN A 158 6.25 5.93 22.87
CA GLN A 158 5.49 6.12 24.11
C GLN A 158 4.08 5.49 24.04
N GLY A 159 3.75 4.83 22.93
CA GLY A 159 2.47 4.16 22.71
C GLY A 159 1.37 5.06 22.16
N LEU A 160 0.24 4.43 21.80
CA LEU A 160 -0.85 5.05 21.05
C LEU A 160 -1.52 6.21 21.81
N ASP A 161 -1.66 6.10 23.13
CA ASP A 161 -2.30 7.15 23.95
C ASP A 161 -1.46 8.43 24.00
N ASP A 162 -0.14 8.31 24.14
CA ASP A 162 0.74 9.49 24.07
C ASP A 162 0.72 10.11 22.68
N TRP A 163 0.76 9.28 21.62
CA TRP A 163 0.62 9.75 20.24
C TRP A 163 -0.66 10.57 20.08
N CYS A 164 -1.80 10.09 20.58
CA CYS A 164 -3.08 10.81 20.51
C CYS A 164 -3.03 12.16 21.22
N MET A 165 -2.40 12.22 22.40
CA MET A 165 -2.24 13.46 23.15
C MET A 165 -1.38 14.48 22.40
N GLN A 166 -0.28 14.05 21.78
CA GLN A 166 0.57 14.96 20.99
C GLN A 166 -0.12 15.36 19.70
N TYR A 167 -0.83 14.43 19.06
CA TYR A 167 -1.53 14.63 17.81
C TYR A 167 -2.64 15.66 17.96
N GLU A 168 -3.45 15.56 19.02
CA GLU A 168 -4.49 16.53 19.34
C GLU A 168 -3.94 17.97 19.35
N ARG A 169 -2.77 18.20 19.96
CA ARG A 169 -2.17 19.54 20.04
C ARG A 169 -1.82 20.09 18.65
N GLN A 170 -1.27 19.25 17.78
CA GLN A 170 -0.93 19.64 16.40
C GLN A 170 -2.17 19.78 15.54
N LEU A 171 -3.15 18.89 15.71
CA LEU A 171 -4.43 18.92 15.02
C LEU A 171 -5.15 20.25 15.30
N GLN A 172 -5.21 20.69 16.55
CA GLN A 172 -5.82 21.98 16.88
C GLN A 172 -5.12 23.18 16.21
N THR A 173 -3.81 23.11 16.01
CA THR A 173 -3.05 24.14 15.28
C THR A 173 -3.36 24.09 13.78
N PHE A 174 -3.37 22.88 13.21
CA PHE A 174 -3.72 22.64 11.82
C PHE A 174 -5.15 23.10 11.50
N LEU A 175 -6.13 22.71 12.30
CA LEU A 175 -7.54 23.08 12.11
C LEU A 175 -7.75 24.59 12.17
N LYS A 176 -7.04 25.30 13.06
CA LYS A 176 -7.08 26.78 13.10
C LYS A 176 -6.52 27.40 11.83
N ALA A 177 -5.42 26.88 11.30
CA ALA A 177 -4.84 27.36 10.06
C ALA A 177 -5.75 27.07 8.86
N LEU A 178 -6.26 25.84 8.79
CA LEU A 178 -7.17 25.39 7.74
C LEU A 178 -8.45 26.22 7.72
N THR A 179 -9.09 26.41 8.87
CA THR A 179 -10.31 27.23 9.00
C THR A 179 -10.09 28.65 8.48
N ARG A 180 -8.98 29.29 8.87
CA ARG A 180 -8.66 30.66 8.40
C ARG A 180 -8.49 30.73 6.89
N HIS A 181 -7.83 29.73 6.30
CA HIS A 181 -7.68 29.66 4.85
C HIS A 181 -9.01 29.43 4.16
N GLU A 182 -9.83 28.49 4.65
CA GLU A 182 -11.17 28.22 4.13
C GLU A 182 -12.06 29.47 4.20
N ASP A 183 -12.02 30.24 5.30
CA ASP A 183 -12.76 31.51 5.44
C ASP A 183 -12.38 32.51 4.35
N VAL A 184 -11.08 32.66 4.05
CA VAL A 184 -10.58 33.55 2.99
C VAL A 184 -11.02 33.07 1.60
N GLU A 185 -10.95 31.77 1.34
CA GLU A 185 -11.37 31.19 0.05
C GLU A 185 -12.88 31.30 -0.16
N MET A 186 -13.67 31.18 0.91
CA MET A 186 -15.12 31.42 0.88
C MET A 186 -15.45 32.89 0.62
N GLN A 187 -14.75 33.83 1.27
CA GLN A 187 -14.91 35.27 0.99
C GLN A 187 -14.59 35.63 -0.46
N ASN A 188 -13.61 34.94 -1.05
CA ASN A 188 -13.24 35.09 -2.44
C ASN A 188 -14.16 34.35 -3.44
N GLY A 189 -15.19 33.65 -2.95
CA GLY A 189 -16.12 32.88 -3.77
C GLY A 189 -15.51 31.65 -4.44
N ARG A 190 -14.34 31.19 -3.98
CA ARG A 190 -13.65 30.00 -4.53
C ARG A 190 -14.01 28.70 -3.80
N LEU A 191 -14.57 28.80 -2.59
CA LEU A 191 -15.02 27.68 -1.77
C LEU A 191 -16.47 27.91 -1.34
N ILE A 192 -17.31 26.87 -1.39
CA ILE A 192 -18.66 26.89 -0.79
C ILE A 192 -18.67 26.18 0.56
N SER A 193 -19.70 26.43 1.38
CA SER A 193 -19.77 25.90 2.75
C SER A 193 -19.63 24.37 2.83
N ASP A 194 -20.23 23.64 1.90
CA ASP A 194 -20.23 22.17 1.88
C ASP A 194 -18.86 21.57 1.51
N GLN A 195 -17.94 22.38 1.01
CA GLN A 195 -16.57 21.98 0.70
C GLN A 195 -15.59 22.22 1.86
N ARG A 196 -16.07 22.77 2.99
CA ARG A 196 -15.25 22.98 4.19
C ARG A 196 -14.88 21.63 4.81
N LEU A 197 -13.59 21.43 5.07
CA LEU A 197 -13.05 20.20 5.63
C LEU A 197 -12.68 20.33 7.12
N SER A 198 -12.37 21.53 7.61
CA SER A 198 -11.97 21.71 9.02
C SER A 198 -12.98 21.16 10.03
N SER A 199 -14.27 21.47 9.88
CA SER A 199 -15.30 21.02 10.82
C SER A 199 -15.55 19.51 10.74
N PRO A 200 -15.71 18.88 9.55
CA PRO A 200 -15.75 17.42 9.44
C PRO A 200 -14.51 16.73 9.99
N MET A 201 -13.31 17.29 9.78
CA MET A 201 -12.05 16.74 10.32
C MET A 201 -12.02 16.73 11.84
N GLU A 202 -12.46 17.83 12.47
CA GLU A 202 -12.56 17.90 13.92
C GLU A 202 -13.59 16.89 14.46
N ALA A 203 -14.76 16.79 13.81
CA ALA A 203 -15.82 15.85 14.20
C ALA A 203 -15.37 14.38 14.07
N SER A 204 -14.67 14.05 12.98
CA SER A 204 -14.10 12.71 12.73
C SER A 204 -13.11 12.30 13.81
N TRP A 205 -12.23 13.21 14.24
CA TRP A 205 -11.30 12.94 15.33
C TRP A 205 -12.02 12.74 16.67
N ARG A 206 -12.95 13.63 17.02
CA ARG A 206 -13.70 13.57 18.29
C ARG A 206 -14.59 12.33 18.41
N SER A 207 -15.20 11.89 17.30
CA SER A 207 -16.07 10.70 17.27
C SER A 207 -15.29 9.38 17.21
N GLY A 208 -14.01 9.44 16.84
CA GLY A 208 -13.18 8.27 16.58
C GLY A 208 -13.38 7.68 15.17
N ASP A 209 -14.17 8.31 14.28
CA ASP A 209 -14.27 7.90 12.87
C ASP A 209 -12.93 7.97 12.15
N PHE A 210 -12.04 8.86 12.59
CA PHE A 210 -10.64 8.89 12.16
C PHE A 210 -9.99 7.50 12.24
N TRP A 211 -10.24 6.72 13.30
CA TRP A 211 -9.62 5.41 13.48
C TRP A 211 -10.15 4.38 12.49
N VAL A 212 -11.42 4.46 12.12
CA VAL A 212 -12.01 3.58 11.11
C VAL A 212 -11.36 3.83 9.75
N VAL A 213 -11.23 5.10 9.36
CA VAL A 213 -10.54 5.48 8.12
C VAL A 213 -9.05 5.11 8.19
N TYR A 214 -8.39 5.39 9.32
CA TYR A 214 -6.98 5.09 9.51
C TYR A 214 -6.70 3.59 9.38
N ALA A 215 -7.50 2.73 10.04
CA ALA A 215 -7.37 1.28 9.96
C ALA A 215 -7.65 0.74 8.55
N ALA A 216 -8.64 1.30 7.85
CA ALA A 216 -8.93 0.94 6.46
C ALA A 216 -7.77 1.31 5.50
N MET A 217 -7.04 2.39 5.78
CA MET A 217 -5.93 2.87 4.96
C MET A 217 -4.57 2.27 5.35
N ASN A 218 -4.43 1.72 6.56
CA ASN A 218 -3.17 1.20 7.11
C ASN A 218 -3.33 -0.23 7.61
N ASN A 219 -3.25 -1.20 6.69
CA ASN A 219 -3.46 -2.61 6.97
C ASN A 219 -2.54 -3.19 8.06
N PHE A 220 -1.28 -2.77 8.13
CA PHE A 220 -0.34 -3.23 9.17
C PHE A 220 -0.72 -2.76 10.58
N ALA A 221 -1.39 -1.63 10.69
CA ALA A 221 -1.88 -1.09 11.96
C ALA A 221 -3.29 -1.59 12.29
N PHE A 222 -3.95 -2.32 11.38
CA PHE A 222 -5.36 -2.66 11.52
C PHE A 222 -5.66 -3.37 12.83
N ASP A 223 -4.92 -4.43 13.17
CA ASP A 223 -5.17 -5.23 14.38
C ASP A 223 -5.01 -4.37 15.66
N SER A 224 -3.90 -3.65 15.78
CA SER A 224 -3.62 -2.84 16.96
C SER A 224 -4.60 -1.69 17.14
N ILE A 225 -4.98 -1.00 16.06
CA ILE A 225 -5.95 0.10 16.07
C ILE A 225 -7.36 -0.41 16.29
N TYR A 226 -7.73 -1.55 15.67
CA TYR A 226 -9.05 -2.13 15.82
C TYR A 226 -9.34 -2.42 17.29
N TRP A 227 -8.48 -3.18 17.97
CA TRP A 227 -8.70 -3.55 19.37
C TRP A 227 -8.64 -2.35 20.32
N GLN A 228 -7.76 -1.36 20.07
CA GLN A 228 -7.58 -0.22 20.98
C GLN A 228 -8.60 0.90 20.79
N ARG A 229 -9.11 1.11 19.58
CA ARG A 229 -9.88 2.32 19.23
C ARG A 229 -11.24 2.05 18.58
N ILE A 230 -11.41 0.91 17.90
CA ILE A 230 -12.63 0.61 17.14
C ILE A 230 -13.54 -0.36 17.90
N ASP A 231 -13.03 -1.53 18.31
CA ASP A 231 -13.82 -2.62 18.91
C ASP A 231 -14.69 -2.13 20.08
N GLN A 232 -14.07 -1.42 21.04
CA GLN A 232 -14.76 -0.99 22.27
C GLN A 232 -15.88 0.02 22.00
N ARG A 233 -15.84 0.73 20.87
CA ARG A 233 -16.89 1.68 20.47
C ARG A 233 -18.17 0.96 20.06
N TYR A 234 -18.06 -0.21 19.46
CA TYR A 234 -19.20 -0.98 18.94
C TYR A 234 -19.63 -2.09 19.89
N PHE A 235 -18.69 -2.69 20.62
CA PHE A 235 -18.93 -3.89 21.45
C PHE A 235 -18.71 -3.63 22.96
N GLY A 236 -18.46 -2.38 23.34
CA GLY A 236 -18.28 -1.97 24.74
C GLY A 236 -16.89 -2.28 25.31
N SER A 237 -16.62 -1.74 26.49
CA SER A 237 -15.34 -1.88 27.16
C SER A 237 -15.00 -3.35 27.47
N ALA A 238 -13.75 -3.73 27.24
CA ALA A 238 -13.25 -5.04 27.62
C ALA A 238 -13.09 -5.15 29.14
N THR A 239 -13.37 -6.33 29.68
CA THR A 239 -13.12 -6.66 31.09
C THR A 239 -11.80 -7.42 31.30
N CYS A 240 -11.13 -7.80 30.21
CA CYS A 240 -9.86 -8.53 30.22
C CYS A 240 -8.73 -7.69 29.59
N ALA A 241 -7.52 -8.26 29.56
CA ALA A 241 -6.41 -7.67 28.84
C ALA A 241 -6.75 -7.53 27.34
N LEU A 242 -6.21 -6.50 26.69
CA LEU A 242 -6.46 -6.22 25.27
C LEU A 242 -6.21 -7.44 24.37
N GLU A 243 -5.22 -8.25 24.71
CA GLU A 243 -4.85 -9.47 24.01
C GLU A 243 -5.97 -10.52 24.04
N ASP A 244 -6.82 -10.56 25.06
CA ASP A 244 -7.83 -11.59 25.26
C ASP A 244 -9.25 -11.15 24.87
N VAL A 245 -9.42 -9.89 24.44
CA VAL A 245 -10.74 -9.31 24.11
C VAL A 245 -11.47 -10.11 23.04
N TRP A 246 -10.75 -10.61 22.05
CA TRP A 246 -11.32 -11.43 20.98
C TRP A 246 -12.06 -12.66 21.50
N GLN A 247 -11.63 -13.26 22.62
CA GLN A 247 -12.31 -14.42 23.22
C GLN A 247 -13.70 -14.03 23.71
N GLN A 248 -13.87 -12.82 24.26
CA GLN A 248 -15.18 -12.29 24.65
C GLN A 248 -16.03 -11.97 23.42
N ARG A 249 -15.43 -11.65 22.28
CA ARG A 249 -16.16 -11.38 21.03
C ARG A 249 -16.64 -12.65 20.35
N LEU A 250 -16.04 -13.82 20.63
CA LEU A 250 -16.61 -15.10 20.21
C LEU A 250 -18.02 -15.29 20.75
N ASP A 251 -18.34 -14.71 21.92
CA ASP A 251 -19.67 -14.80 22.50
C ASP A 251 -20.76 -14.09 21.69
N LEU A 252 -20.38 -13.25 20.73
CA LEU A 252 -21.29 -12.56 19.81
C LEU A 252 -21.69 -13.42 18.61
N LEU A 253 -20.97 -14.51 18.34
CA LEU A 253 -21.27 -15.42 17.23
C LEU A 253 -22.38 -16.40 17.65
N GLU A 254 -23.28 -16.70 16.71
CA GLU A 254 -24.27 -17.75 16.89
C GLU A 254 -23.59 -19.13 16.98
N PRO A 255 -24.19 -20.12 17.66
CA PRO A 255 -23.59 -21.45 17.82
C PRO A 255 -23.18 -22.09 16.49
N GLU A 256 -23.99 -21.94 15.44
CA GLU A 256 -23.70 -22.46 14.11
C GLU A 256 -22.47 -21.80 13.49
N GLU A 257 -22.29 -20.48 13.68
CA GLU A 257 -21.14 -19.73 13.17
C GLU A 257 -19.84 -20.16 13.87
N ARG A 258 -19.91 -20.42 15.18
CA ARG A 258 -18.76 -20.95 15.93
C ARG A 258 -18.37 -22.35 15.45
N ASP A 259 -19.35 -23.22 15.25
CA ASP A 259 -19.12 -24.57 14.73
C ASP A 259 -18.50 -24.55 13.32
N GLU A 260 -18.93 -23.64 12.44
CA GLU A 260 -18.33 -23.45 11.12
C GLU A 260 -16.90 -22.93 11.21
N MET A 261 -16.64 -21.95 12.08
CA MET A 261 -15.30 -21.43 12.32
C MET A 261 -14.35 -22.52 12.80
N GLU A 262 -14.75 -23.33 13.80
CA GLU A 262 -13.93 -24.41 14.33
C GLU A 262 -13.62 -25.49 13.27
N LYS A 263 -14.61 -25.86 12.46
CA LYS A 263 -14.40 -26.79 11.32
C LYS A 263 -13.39 -26.22 10.32
N TYR A 264 -13.50 -24.93 10.00
CA TYR A 264 -12.57 -24.27 9.08
C TYR A 264 -11.15 -24.20 9.64
N VAL A 265 -11.00 -23.87 10.93
CA VAL A 265 -9.69 -23.87 11.60
C VAL A 265 -9.07 -25.26 11.59
N ALA A 266 -9.83 -26.30 11.96
CA ALA A 266 -9.36 -27.69 11.93
C ALA A 266 -8.91 -28.10 10.51
N LEU A 267 -9.70 -27.78 9.48
CA LEU A 267 -9.34 -28.02 8.09
C LEU A 267 -8.03 -27.31 7.72
N LYS A 268 -7.86 -26.03 8.11
CA LYS A 268 -6.64 -25.27 7.80
C LYS A 268 -5.41 -25.81 8.52
N VAL A 269 -5.57 -26.31 9.74
CA VAL A 269 -4.49 -26.96 10.49
C VAL A 269 -4.09 -28.28 9.81
N GLU A 270 -5.05 -29.12 9.40
CA GLU A 270 -4.78 -30.36 8.66
C GLU A 270 -4.13 -30.09 7.28
N GLU A 271 -4.66 -29.11 6.54
CA GLU A 271 -4.05 -28.66 5.28
C GLU A 271 -2.61 -28.20 5.50
N MET A 272 -2.30 -27.51 6.59
CA MET A 272 -0.95 -27.02 6.89
C MET A 272 0.06 -28.17 7.08
N GLU A 273 -0.35 -29.34 7.56
CA GLU A 273 0.53 -30.51 7.71
C GLU A 273 0.98 -31.09 6.36
N SER A 274 0.12 -31.02 5.35
CA SER A 274 0.35 -31.60 4.02
C SER A 274 0.64 -30.56 2.94
N ARG A 275 0.48 -29.27 3.24
CA ARG A 275 0.70 -28.17 2.31
C ARG A 275 2.17 -28.08 1.95
N VAL A 276 2.48 -28.59 0.77
CA VAL A 276 3.74 -28.27 0.10
C VAL A 276 3.70 -26.79 -0.27
N LEU A 277 4.51 -25.97 0.42
CA LEU A 277 4.83 -24.62 -0.01
C LEU A 277 5.74 -24.70 -1.24
N ALA A 278 5.17 -25.13 -2.37
CA ALA A 278 5.88 -25.22 -3.63
C ALA A 278 6.01 -23.81 -4.19
N TRP A 279 7.17 -23.21 -3.97
CA TRP A 279 7.59 -21.99 -4.64
C TRP A 279 8.10 -22.36 -6.03
N ASP A 280 7.48 -21.83 -7.08
CA ASP A 280 7.96 -21.96 -8.45
C ASP A 280 8.75 -20.68 -8.79
N PRO A 281 10.08 -20.69 -8.67
CA PRO A 281 10.89 -19.51 -8.96
C PRO A 281 10.61 -18.99 -10.37
N ASP A 282 10.50 -17.68 -10.53
CA ASP A 282 10.69 -17.12 -11.87
C ASP A 282 12.16 -17.30 -12.32
N GLU A 283 12.40 -17.26 -13.62
CA GLU A 283 13.75 -17.42 -14.20
C GLU A 283 14.79 -16.50 -13.56
N TYR A 284 14.37 -15.31 -13.12
CA TYR A 284 15.22 -14.34 -12.46
C TYR A 284 15.63 -14.77 -11.06
N THR A 285 14.70 -15.34 -10.28
CA THR A 285 15.06 -15.84 -8.94
C THR A 285 15.97 -17.07 -9.04
N LEU A 286 15.86 -17.87 -10.11
CA LEU A 286 16.85 -18.91 -10.42
C LEU A 286 18.22 -18.31 -10.78
N GLU A 287 18.25 -17.27 -11.59
CA GLU A 287 19.49 -16.60 -12.01
C GLU A 287 20.21 -15.95 -10.81
N PHE A 288 19.48 -15.24 -9.96
CA PHE A 288 20.00 -14.67 -8.71
C PHE A 288 20.49 -15.76 -7.74
N ALA A 289 19.74 -16.85 -7.58
CA ALA A 289 20.16 -17.97 -6.75
C ALA A 289 21.47 -18.59 -7.24
N LYS A 290 21.65 -18.71 -8.57
CA LYS A 290 22.91 -19.18 -9.18
C LYS A 290 24.07 -18.22 -8.89
N THR A 291 23.89 -16.91 -9.11
CA THR A 291 24.94 -15.92 -8.85
C THR A 291 25.34 -15.88 -7.37
N LYS A 292 24.37 -16.04 -6.46
CA LYS A 292 24.64 -16.11 -5.01
C LYS A 292 25.39 -17.39 -4.64
N LEU A 293 24.98 -18.55 -5.19
CA LEU A 293 25.69 -19.82 -5.01
C LEU A 293 27.15 -19.69 -5.45
N GLU A 294 27.37 -19.15 -6.66
CA GLU A 294 28.69 -18.92 -7.22
C GLU A 294 29.55 -18.02 -6.31
N SER A 295 28.99 -16.91 -5.81
CA SER A 295 29.70 -15.99 -4.91
C SER A 295 30.05 -16.58 -3.54
N GLN A 296 29.25 -17.54 -3.04
CA GLN A 296 29.50 -18.23 -1.76
C GLN A 296 30.60 -19.29 -1.93
N THR A 297 30.60 -20.05 -3.03
CA THR A 297 31.70 -20.97 -3.36
C THR A 297 33.03 -20.26 -3.56
N THR A 298 33.06 -19.04 -4.10
CA THR A 298 34.30 -18.28 -4.24
C THR A 298 34.85 -17.81 -2.89
N LYS A 299 33.97 -17.43 -1.94
CA LYS A 299 34.39 -17.05 -0.58
C LYS A 299 34.89 -18.23 0.26
N GLU A 300 34.27 -19.40 0.16
CA GLU A 300 34.75 -20.62 0.83
C GLU A 300 36.05 -21.16 0.20
N GLY A 301 36.30 -20.87 -1.07
CA GLY A 301 37.56 -21.19 -1.74
C GLY A 301 38.75 -20.34 -1.27
N ASP A 302 38.52 -19.06 -0.99
CA ASP A 302 39.56 -18.14 -0.49
C ASP A 302 39.86 -18.33 1.01
N GLU A 303 38.88 -18.74 1.82
CA GLU A 303 39.09 -19.07 3.25
C GLU A 303 39.81 -20.41 3.47
N ASN A 304 39.70 -21.36 2.53
CA ASN A 304 40.44 -22.64 2.58
C ASN A 304 41.82 -22.59 1.91
N ALA A 305 42.21 -21.44 1.37
CA ALA A 305 43.51 -21.21 0.72
C ALA A 305 44.47 -20.31 1.55
N SER A 306 44.13 -19.99 2.80
CA SER A 306 44.99 -19.25 3.75
C SER A 306 45.52 -20.14 4.86
#